data_AF-A0A7V0KJ39-F1
#
_entry.id   AF-A0A7V0KJ39-F1
#
_cell.length_a   1.000
_cell.length_b   1.000
_cell.length_c   1.000
_cell.angle_alpha   90.00
_cell.angle_beta   90.00
_cell.angle_gamma   90.00
#
_symmetry.space_group_name_H-M   'P 1'
#
loop_
_entity.id
_entity.type
_entity.pdbx_description
1 polymer ?
#
loop_
_entity_poly.entity_id
_entity_poly.type
_entity_poly.pdbx_seq_one_letter_code
_entity_poly.pdbx_strand_id
1 'polypeptide(L)'
;MIDCEEARELIPWYANGTLSPPEARELAAHLAECPACRAELADALLLSIEVRDAISHLPGAPKKVKEEVLPQSEVPVARLDLGSFLLGLSLGVSVRGSKVPVEGDLRLLGRKVRLFKTQRR
;
A
#
# COMPACT_ATOMS: atom_id res chain seq x y z
N MET A 1 16.65 17.11 -6.60
CA MET A 1 16.38 15.90 -7.40
C MET A 1 17.23 14.84 -6.72
N ILE A 2 16.59 13.83 -6.14
CA ILE A 2 17.30 12.84 -5.32
C ILE A 2 18.16 11.93 -6.21
N ASP A 3 19.28 11.46 -5.67
CA ASP A 3 20.14 10.52 -6.37
C ASP A 3 19.71 9.05 -6.16
N CYS A 4 20.46 8.10 -6.72
CA CYS A 4 20.16 6.67 -6.59
C CYS A 4 20.35 6.15 -5.16
N GLU A 5 21.26 6.75 -4.38
CA GLU A 5 21.53 6.32 -3.01
C GLU A 5 20.37 6.74 -2.09
N GLU A 6 19.99 8.01 -2.17
CA GLU A 6 18.80 8.54 -1.47
C GLU A 6 17.53 7.80 -1.91
N ALA A 7 17.37 7.51 -3.21
CA ALA A 7 16.21 6.76 -3.69
C ALA A 7 16.12 5.36 -3.06
N ARG A 8 17.25 4.66 -2.89
CA ARG A 8 17.31 3.34 -2.25
C ARG A 8 16.88 3.38 -0.80
N GLU A 9 17.26 4.42 -0.07
CA GLU A 9 16.84 4.59 1.32
C GLU A 9 15.33 4.82 1.43
N LEU A 10 14.73 5.50 0.44
CA LEU A 10 13.29 5.80 0.44
C LEU A 10 12.42 4.64 -0.07
N ILE A 11 12.95 3.73 -0.88
CA ILE A 11 12.21 2.61 -1.49
C ILE A 11 11.49 1.73 -0.44
N PRO A 12 12.11 1.28 0.66
CA PRO A 12 11.42 0.46 1.66
C PRO A 12 10.23 1.17 2.31
N TRP A 13 10.36 2.47 2.57
CA TRP A 13 9.28 3.28 3.14
C TRP A 13 8.15 3.52 2.13
N TYR A 14 8.51 3.67 0.86
CA TYR A 14 7.56 3.78 -0.23
C TYR A 14 6.76 2.49 -0.42
N ALA A 15 7.44 1.34 -0.45
CA ALA A 15 6.83 0.01 -0.57
C ALA A 15 5.84 -0.29 0.57
N ASN A 16 6.17 0.12 1.79
CA ASN A 16 5.30 -0.01 2.95
C ASN A 16 4.20 1.08 3.03
N GLY A 17 4.25 2.09 2.16
CA GLY A 17 3.29 3.17 2.10
C GLY A 17 3.35 4.13 3.30
N THR A 18 4.49 4.19 4.00
CA THR A 18 4.73 5.01 5.19
C THR A 18 5.44 6.33 4.89
N LEU A 19 5.92 6.50 3.65
CA LEU A 19 6.62 7.69 3.22
C LEU A 19 5.70 8.93 3.18
N SER A 20 6.23 10.10 3.51
CA SER A 20 5.45 11.33 3.47
C SER A 20 5.10 11.74 2.02
N PRO A 21 4.02 12.52 1.79
CA PRO A 21 3.65 12.98 0.46
C PRO A 21 4.76 13.72 -0.34
N PRO A 22 5.60 14.60 0.25
CA PRO A 22 6.68 15.24 -0.49
C PRO A 22 7.77 14.23 -0.91
N GLU A 23 8.28 13.42 0.02
CA GLU A 23 9.29 12.39 -0.26
C GLU A 23 8.80 11.40 -1.32
N ALA A 24 7.51 11.01 -1.27
CA ALA A 24 6.91 10.12 -2.26
C ALA A 24 6.87 10.72 -3.67
N ARG A 25 6.76 12.05 -3.80
CA ARG A 25 6.82 12.74 -5.10
C ARG A 25 8.25 12.81 -5.61
N GLU A 26 9.21 13.09 -4.74
CA GLU A 26 10.63 13.15 -5.09
C GLU A 26 11.14 11.80 -5.57
N LEU A 27 10.81 10.73 -4.85
CA LEU A 27 11.12 9.37 -5.28
C LEU A 27 10.41 9.01 -6.59
N ALA A 28 9.13 9.35 -6.75
CA ALA A 28 8.41 9.08 -8.00
C ALA A 28 9.02 9.79 -9.21
N ALA A 29 9.54 11.02 -9.03
CA ALA A 29 10.24 11.73 -10.10
C ALA A 29 11.53 11.00 -10.50
N HIS A 30 12.35 10.56 -9.52
CA HIS A 30 13.56 9.79 -9.81
C HIS A 30 13.25 8.46 -10.52
N LEU A 31 12.23 7.73 -10.06
CA LEU A 31 11.83 6.44 -10.65
C LEU A 31 11.33 6.57 -12.09
N ALA A 32 10.82 7.74 -12.50
CA ALA A 32 10.44 7.98 -13.89
C ALA A 32 11.65 7.90 -14.85
N GLU A 33 12.83 8.25 -14.35
CA GLU A 33 14.05 8.37 -15.15
C GLU A 33 15.02 7.20 -14.93
N CYS A 34 15.00 6.56 -13.76
CA CYS A 34 15.95 5.50 -13.41
C CYS A 34 15.34 4.08 -13.51
N PRO A 35 15.75 3.23 -14.47
CA PRO A 35 15.30 1.83 -14.54
C PRO A 35 15.86 0.94 -13.43
N ALA A 36 17.06 1.23 -12.91
CA ALA A 36 17.67 0.44 -11.83
C ALA A 36 16.87 0.57 -10.53
N CYS A 37 16.56 1.80 -10.10
CA CYS A 37 15.75 2.03 -8.90
C CYS A 37 14.32 1.51 -9.05
N ARG A 38 13.79 1.42 -10.28
CA ARG A 38 12.49 0.75 -10.53
C ARG A 38 12.56 -0.75 -10.28
N ALA A 39 13.65 -1.41 -10.66
CA ALA A 39 13.88 -2.83 -10.36
C ALA A 39 14.07 -3.06 -8.85
N GLU A 40 14.72 -2.14 -8.14
CA GLU A 40 14.86 -2.26 -6.68
C GLU A 40 13.52 -2.05 -5.96
N LEU A 41 12.68 -1.11 -6.42
CA LEU A 41 11.33 -0.96 -5.90
C LEU A 41 10.46 -2.20 -6.17
N ALA A 42 10.60 -2.78 -7.37
CA ALA A 42 9.95 -4.02 -7.75
C ALA A 42 10.23 -5.16 -6.76
N ASP A 43 11.51 -5.36 -6.44
CA ASP A 43 11.95 -6.40 -5.50
C ASP A 43 11.44 -6.11 -4.08
N ALA A 44 11.49 -4.85 -3.63
CA ALA A 44 10.98 -4.45 -2.33
C ALA A 44 9.46 -4.71 -2.18
N LEU A 45 8.67 -4.43 -3.23
CA LEU A 45 7.24 -4.71 -3.24
C LEU A 45 6.93 -6.21 -3.20
N LEU A 46 7.68 -7.01 -3.97
CA LEU A 46 7.53 -8.47 -3.97
C LEU A 46 7.80 -9.03 -2.58
N LEU A 47 8.88 -8.61 -1.93
CA LEU A 47 9.22 -9.02 -0.58
C LEU A 47 8.12 -8.63 0.43
N SER A 48 7.56 -7.42 0.33
CA SER A 48 6.44 -6.99 1.19
C SER A 48 5.20 -7.89 1.03
N ILE A 49 4.93 -8.39 -0.18
CA ILE A 49 3.84 -9.33 -0.45
C ILE A 49 4.14 -10.68 0.20
N GLU A 50 5.33 -11.23 -0.01
CA GLU A 50 5.75 -12.51 0.57
C GLU A 50 5.71 -12.49 2.11
N VAL A 51 6.19 -11.40 2.72
CA VAL A 51 6.13 -11.23 4.18
C VAL A 51 4.69 -11.15 4.66
N ARG A 52 3.81 -10.41 3.96
CA ARG A 52 2.39 -10.30 4.35
C ARG A 52 1.68 -11.65 4.21
N ASP A 53 1.99 -12.40 3.16
CA ASP A 53 1.46 -13.75 2.96
C ASP A 53 1.91 -14.68 4.07
N ALA A 54 3.21 -14.72 4.39
CA ALA A 54 3.74 -15.53 5.49
C ALA A 54 3.08 -15.18 6.84
N ILE A 55 2.87 -13.89 7.13
CA ILE A 55 2.19 -13.44 8.36
C ILE A 55 0.71 -13.85 8.37
N SER A 56 0.05 -13.90 7.22
CA SER A 56 -1.38 -14.26 7.14
C SER A 56 -1.67 -15.70 7.58
N HIS A 57 -0.66 -16.57 7.51
CA HIS A 57 -0.72 -17.96 7.96
C HIS A 57 -0.53 -18.12 9.48
N LEU A 58 -0.14 -17.06 10.20
CA LEU A 58 0.01 -17.11 11.66
C LEU A 58 -1.35 -17.14 12.35
N PRO A 59 -1.46 -17.78 13.53
CA PRO A 59 -2.68 -17.75 14.32
C PRO A 59 -3.03 -16.29 14.66
N GLY A 60 -4.14 -15.81 14.08
CA GLY A 60 -4.61 -14.45 14.31
C GLY A 60 -5.08 -14.21 15.74
N ALA A 61 -5.30 -12.94 16.08
CA ALA A 61 -5.79 -12.54 17.41
C ALA A 61 -7.06 -13.31 17.83
N PRO A 62 -7.23 -13.60 19.14
CA PRO A 62 -8.43 -14.24 19.67
C PRO A 62 -9.72 -13.52 19.24
N LYS A 63 -10.81 -14.28 19.02
CA LYS A 63 -12.09 -13.73 18.55
C LYS A 63 -12.60 -12.56 19.40
N LYS A 64 -12.53 -12.67 20.74
CA LYS A 64 -12.93 -11.60 21.66
C LYS A 64 -12.21 -10.28 21.38
N VAL A 65 -10.89 -10.33 21.13
CA VAL A 65 -10.10 -9.12 20.82
C VAL A 65 -10.52 -8.52 19.48
N LYS A 66 -10.77 -9.37 18.47
CA LYS A 66 -11.26 -8.90 17.17
C LYS A 66 -12.64 -8.24 17.30
N GLU A 67 -13.56 -8.84 18.06
CA GLU A 67 -14.92 -8.35 18.26
C GLU A 67 -14.97 -7.03 19.04
N GLU A 68 -14.06 -6.81 19.99
CA GLU A 68 -13.96 -5.56 20.76
C GLU A 68 -13.27 -4.43 19.96
N VAL A 69 -12.24 -4.75 19.17
CA VAL A 69 -11.38 -3.76 18.52
C VAL A 69 -11.85 -3.38 17.10
N LEU A 70 -12.37 -4.32 16.31
CA LEU A 70 -12.84 -4.06 14.93
C LEU A 70 -13.96 -2.99 14.82
N PRO A 71 -14.92 -2.87 15.76
CA PRO A 71 -15.92 -1.82 15.70
C PRO A 71 -15.35 -0.40 15.88
N GLN A 72 -14.18 -0.30 16.52
CA GLN A 72 -13.54 0.96 16.89
C GLN A 72 -12.40 1.36 15.96
N SER A 73 -12.04 0.51 14.99
CA SER A 73 -10.90 0.71 14.09
C SER A 73 -11.31 0.63 12.62
N GLU A 74 -10.78 1.53 11.79
CA GLU A 74 -10.80 1.36 10.34
C GLU A 74 -9.69 0.38 9.97
N VAL A 75 -10.08 -0.88 9.73
CA VAL A 75 -9.11 -1.90 9.35
C VAL A 75 -9.14 -2.09 7.83
N PRO A 76 -8.00 -1.94 7.12
CA PRO A 76 -7.89 -2.36 5.74
C PRO A 76 -7.97 -3.89 5.69
N VAL A 77 -9.02 -4.41 5.06
CA VAL A 77 -9.38 -5.84 5.02
C VAL A 77 -8.79 -6.55 3.80
N ALA A 78 -8.51 -5.80 2.75
CA ALA A 78 -7.69 -6.26 1.63
C ALA A 78 -6.97 -5.07 0.99
N ARG A 79 -5.70 -5.24 0.64
CA ARG A 79 -4.98 -4.36 -0.29
C ARG A 79 -4.59 -5.24 -1.47
N LEU A 80 -5.20 -4.99 -2.63
CA LEU A 80 -4.93 -5.67 -3.88
C LEU A 80 -4.02 -4.77 -4.72
N ASP A 81 -2.76 -5.15 -4.86
CA ASP A 81 -1.81 -4.43 -5.72
C ASP A 81 -2.02 -4.91 -7.17
N LEU A 82 -2.80 -4.16 -7.95
CA LEU A 82 -3.25 -4.51 -9.30
C LEU A 82 -2.35 -3.87 -10.36
N GLY A 83 -1.19 -4.46 -10.64
CA GLY A 83 -0.54 -4.30 -11.94
C GLY A 83 0.91 -3.86 -11.96
N SER A 84 1.57 -4.29 -13.03
CA SER A 84 2.98 -4.17 -13.40
C SER A 84 3.70 -2.94 -12.85
N PHE A 85 4.80 -3.21 -12.13
CA PHE A 85 6.05 -2.49 -11.84
C PHE A 85 6.25 -0.97 -12.11
N LEU A 86 5.39 -0.29 -12.87
CA LEU A 86 5.52 1.11 -13.27
C LEU A 86 4.36 2.00 -12.82
N LEU A 87 3.19 1.45 -12.52
CA LEU A 87 1.98 2.27 -12.26
C LEU A 87 1.54 2.33 -10.78
N GLY A 88 2.04 1.46 -9.90
CA GLY A 88 1.84 1.58 -8.44
C GLY A 88 0.38 1.47 -7.98
N LEU A 89 -0.42 0.66 -8.67
CA LEU A 89 -1.87 0.60 -8.49
C LEU A 89 -2.24 -0.24 -7.24
N SER A 90 -2.45 0.39 -6.08
CA SER A 90 -2.94 -0.30 -4.87
C SER A 90 -4.43 -0.08 -4.65
N LEU A 91 -5.26 -1.13 -4.68
CA LEU A 91 -6.70 -1.08 -4.39
C LEU A 91 -6.98 -1.50 -2.93
N GLY A 92 -7.44 -0.58 -2.09
CA GLY A 92 -7.87 -0.87 -0.72
C GLY A 92 -9.32 -1.35 -0.62
N VAL A 93 -9.62 -2.20 0.36
CA VAL A 93 -10.97 -2.49 0.86
C VAL A 93 -10.91 -2.31 2.37
N SER A 94 -11.70 -1.41 2.94
CA SER A 94 -11.79 -1.23 4.39
C SER A 94 -13.15 -1.72 4.91
N VAL A 95 -13.18 -2.13 6.18
CA VAL A 95 -14.42 -2.50 6.87
C VAL A 95 -14.58 -1.63 8.10
N ARG A 96 -15.79 -1.11 8.30
CA ARG A 96 -16.16 -0.36 9.49
C ARG A 96 -17.41 -1.00 10.09
N GLY A 97 -17.22 -1.83 11.12
CA GLY A 97 -18.30 -2.62 11.74
C GLY A 97 -18.83 -3.74 10.82
N SER A 98 -20.15 -3.94 10.78
CA SER A 98 -20.84 -4.94 9.94
C SER A 98 -21.11 -4.48 8.50
N LYS A 99 -20.65 -3.28 8.12
CA LYS A 99 -20.75 -2.74 6.76
C LYS A 99 -19.35 -2.71 6.15
N VAL A 100 -19.22 -3.21 4.93
CA VAL A 100 -17.99 -3.18 4.12
C VAL A 100 -18.06 -1.96 3.18
N PRO A 101 -17.63 -0.75 3.61
CA PRO A 101 -17.45 0.35 2.67
C PRO A 101 -16.26 0.02 1.77
N VAL A 102 -16.53 -0.39 0.53
CA VAL A 102 -15.46 -0.58 -0.46
C VAL A 102 -15.00 0.81 -0.91
N GLU A 103 -13.84 1.25 -0.40
CA GLU A 103 -13.17 2.47 -0.83
C GLU A 103 -11.99 2.12 -1.74
N GLY A 104 -12.19 2.27 -3.05
CA GLY A 104 -11.12 2.07 -4.02
C GLY A 104 -10.27 3.32 -4.18
N ASP A 105 -9.07 3.32 -3.62
CA ASP A 105 -8.02 4.26 -3.98
C ASP A 105 -7.06 3.66 -5.02
N LEU A 106 -6.36 4.53 -5.76
CA LEU A 106 -5.35 4.19 -6.74
C LEU A 106 -4.18 5.13 -6.54
N ARG A 107 -2.96 4.62 -6.41
CA ARG A 107 -1.77 5.47 -6.44
C ARG A 107 -1.22 5.46 -7.86
N LEU A 108 -1.07 6.64 -8.45
CA LEU A 108 -0.46 6.86 -9.77
C LEU A 108 0.61 7.93 -9.59
N LEU A 109 1.89 7.59 -9.78
CA LEU A 109 3.00 8.55 -9.69
C LEU A 109 2.99 9.37 -8.38
N GLY A 110 2.77 8.72 -7.23
CA GLY A 110 2.69 9.37 -5.92
C GLY A 110 1.41 10.19 -5.68
N ARG A 111 0.44 10.18 -6.61
CA ARG A 111 -0.87 10.81 -6.45
C ARG A 111 -1.93 9.77 -6.11
N LYS A 112 -2.63 9.98 -4.99
CA LYS A 112 -3.80 9.18 -4.62
C LYS A 112 -5.01 9.65 -5.45
N VAL A 113 -5.42 8.84 -6.42
CA VAL A 113 -6.63 9.00 -7.23
C VAL A 113 -7.73 8.13 -6.60
N ARG A 114 -8.85 8.74 -6.20
CA ARG A 114 -10.03 7.99 -5.72
C ARG A 114 -10.77 7.40 -6.94
N LEU A 115 -10.88 6.08 -7.02
CA LEU A 115 -11.56 5.41 -8.13
C LEU A 115 -13.06 5.26 -7.87
N PHE A 116 -13.45 4.88 -6.65
CA PHE A 116 -14.86 4.69 -6.30
C PHE A 116 -15.08 4.72 -4.79
N LYS A 117 -16.17 5.36 -4.37
CA LYS A 117 -16.71 5.30 -3.02
C LYS A 117 -18.09 4.67 -3.11
N THR A 118 -18.19 3.35 -2.87
CA THR A 118 -19.52 2.72 -2.82
C THR A 118 -20.01 2.68 -1.38
N GLN A 119 -21.10 3.38 -1.12
CA GLN A 119 -21.83 3.30 0.14
C GLN A 119 -23.05 2.41 -0.15
N ARG A 120 -22.90 1.09 -0.01
CA ARG A 120 -24.06 0.19 -0.12
C ARG A 120 -25.00 0.50 1.06
N ARG A 121 -26.23 0.89 0.72
CA ARG A 121 -27.33 1.28 1.61
C ARG A 121 -27.64 0.15 2.60
#